data_AF-A0A350C333-F1
#
_entry.id   AF-A0A350C333-F1
#
_cell.length_a   1.000
_cell.length_b   1.000
_cell.length_c   1.000
_cell.angle_alpha   90.00
_cell.angle_beta   90.00
_cell.angle_gamma   90.00
#
_symmetry.space_group_name_H-M   'P 1'
#
loop_
_entity.id
_entity.type
_entity.pdbx_description
1 polymer ?
#
loop_
_entity_poly.entity_id
_entity_poly.type
_entity_poly.pdbx_seq_one_letter_code
_entity_poly.pdbx_strand_id
1 'polypeptide(L)'
;MSQFSWTLLDDFGKQYEIGLYHGGCSKYILIHVNRKLIVVDFNVEETKKYSFYVGHEFCEMKLQEDNDQFSYSFISNHDVDTPLNLARKQQSRKYFIFLIVLGIALLLFILRLSYWMIAISVF
;
A
#
# COMPACT_ATOMS: atom_id res chain seq x y z
N MET A 1 26.98 10.22 6.62
CA MET A 1 25.65 10.88 6.66
C MET A 1 24.86 10.35 5.49
N SER A 2 23.59 10.01 5.70
CA SER A 2 22.75 9.51 4.62
C SER A 2 21.43 10.28 4.59
N GLN A 3 20.99 10.59 3.38
CA GLN A 3 19.76 11.30 3.13
C GLN A 3 19.01 10.55 2.03
N PHE A 4 17.75 10.26 2.29
CA PHE A 4 16.87 9.54 1.39
C PHE A 4 15.58 10.32 1.19
N SER A 5 15.00 10.20 0.01
CA SER A 5 13.70 10.76 -0.32
C SER A 5 12.88 9.75 -1.10
N TRP A 6 11.61 9.65 -0.75
CA TRP A 6 10.61 8.83 -1.41
C TRP A 6 9.44 9.71 -1.81
N THR A 7 8.76 9.29 -2.87
CA THR A 7 7.50 9.91 -3.29
C THR A 7 6.37 8.92 -3.06
N LEU A 8 5.33 9.37 -2.36
CA LEU A 8 4.07 8.65 -2.20
C LEU A 8 2.98 9.36 -3.00
N LEU A 9 2.23 8.63 -3.81
CA LEU A 9 1.01 9.10 -4.45
C LEU A 9 -0.17 8.44 -3.73
N ASP A 10 -1.09 9.24 -3.19
CA ASP A 10 -2.30 8.69 -2.56
C ASP A 10 -3.39 8.34 -3.58
N ASP A 11 -4.42 7.60 -3.13
CA ASP A 11 -5.57 7.21 -3.94
C ASP A 11 -6.37 8.41 -4.50
N PHE A 12 -6.16 9.61 -3.95
CA PHE A 12 -6.82 10.85 -4.36
C PHE A 12 -5.96 11.67 -5.35
N GLY A 13 -4.81 11.14 -5.78
CA GLY A 13 -3.91 11.76 -6.74
C GLY A 13 -2.99 12.83 -6.15
N LYS A 14 -2.92 12.97 -4.82
CA LYS A 14 -2.03 13.90 -4.15
C LYS A 14 -0.69 13.24 -3.86
N GLN A 15 0.37 13.98 -4.20
CA GLN A 15 1.75 13.56 -4.02
C GLN A 15 2.32 14.09 -2.69
N TYR A 16 3.09 13.24 -2.03
CA TYR A 16 3.83 13.55 -0.82
C TYR A 16 5.31 13.20 -1.01
N GLU A 17 6.19 14.11 -0.62
CA GLU A 17 7.64 13.90 -0.54
C GLU A 17 8.00 13.50 0.89
N ILE A 18 8.45 12.27 1.09
CA ILE A 18 8.91 11.77 2.39
C ILE A 18 10.42 11.76 2.37
N GLY A 19 11.05 12.50 3.28
CA GLY A 19 12.50 12.46 3.43
C GLY A 19 12.92 11.91 4.78
N LEU A 20 14.05 11.21 4.77
CA LEU A 20 14.76 10.75 5.94
C LEU A 20 16.19 11.28 5.90
N TYR A 21 16.64 11.78 7.04
CA TYR A 21 18.02 12.17 7.26
C TYR A 21 18.57 11.45 8.49
N HIS A 22 19.69 10.75 8.30
CA HIS A 22 20.41 10.07 9.36
C HIS A 22 21.80 10.69 9.54
N GLY A 23 21.99 11.30 10.71
CA GLY A 23 23.28 11.87 11.13
C GLY A 23 24.26 10.78 11.49
N GLY A 24 25.31 10.60 10.67
CA GLY A 24 26.24 9.47 10.84
C GLY A 24 26.97 9.44 12.19
N CYS A 25 27.54 10.57 12.65
CA CYS A 25 28.25 10.62 13.93
C CYS A 25 27.35 10.98 15.12
N SER A 26 26.23 11.63 14.85
CA SER A 26 25.31 12.19 15.85
C SER A 26 24.12 11.29 16.14
N LYS A 27 23.93 10.22 15.34
CA LYS A 27 22.87 9.21 15.47
C LYS A 27 21.46 9.79 15.61
N TYR A 28 21.21 10.97 15.04
CA TYR A 28 19.88 11.55 14.98
C TYR A 28 19.16 11.07 13.71
N ILE A 29 17.86 10.86 13.82
CA ILE A 29 16.95 10.60 12.73
C ILE A 29 15.96 11.75 12.62
N LEU A 30 15.83 12.28 11.42
CA LEU A 30 14.86 13.29 11.06
C LEU A 30 14.01 12.73 9.92
N ILE A 31 12.71 12.64 10.13
CA ILE A 31 11.74 12.27 9.08
C ILE A 31 10.86 13.48 8.81
N HIS A 32 10.70 13.81 7.54
CA HIS A 32 9.84 14.90 7.10
C HIS A 32 8.88 14.46 6.00
N VAL A 33 7.73 15.11 5.94
CA VAL A 33 6.75 14.99 4.86
C VAL A 33 6.53 16.37 4.26
N ASN A 34 6.71 16.54 2.95
CA ASN A 34 6.65 17.83 2.25
C ASN A 34 7.47 18.92 2.97
N ARG A 35 8.71 18.57 3.35
CA ARG A 35 9.65 19.42 4.09
C ARG A 35 9.21 19.83 5.50
N LYS A 36 8.07 19.33 6.00
CA LYS A 36 7.63 19.49 7.39
C LYS A 36 8.12 18.31 8.22
N LEU A 37 8.89 18.58 9.27
CA LEU A 37 9.35 17.57 10.21
C LEU A 37 8.17 16.92 10.93
N ILE A 38 8.16 15.58 10.95
CA ILE A 38 7.14 14.77 11.63
C ILE A 38 7.74 13.91 12.74
N VAL A 39 8.99 13.47 12.59
CA VAL A 39 9.70 12.67 13.59
C VAL A 39 11.09 13.24 13.74
N VAL A 40 11.50 13.41 15.00
CA VAL A 40 12.87 13.70 15.39
C VAL A 40 13.20 12.71 16.51
N ASP A 41 14.17 11.85 16.27
CA ASP A 41 14.64 10.87 17.24
C ASP A 41 16.16 11.00 17.40
N PHE A 42 16.63 10.92 18.63
CA PHE A 42 18.04 11.08 18.97
C PHE A 42 18.57 9.75 19.50
N ASN A 43 19.86 9.49 19.28
CA ASN A 43 20.52 8.30 19.78
C ASN A 43 19.92 6.98 19.23
N VAL A 44 19.71 6.93 17.90
CA VAL A 44 19.26 5.72 17.21
C VAL A 44 20.48 4.85 16.95
N GLU A 45 20.65 3.83 17.79
CA GLU A 45 21.80 2.91 17.71
C GLU A 45 21.46 1.59 17.05
N GLU A 46 20.17 1.23 16.96
CA GLU A 46 19.72 -0.08 16.51
C GLU A 46 18.58 0.05 15.48
N THR A 47 18.20 -1.11 14.93
CA THR A 47 17.01 -1.27 14.07
C THR A 47 15.76 -0.66 14.73
N LYS A 48 15.14 0.30 14.05
CA LYS A 48 13.91 0.98 14.50
C LYS A 48 12.84 1.02 13.42
N LYS A 49 11.59 1.02 13.86
CA LYS A 49 10.42 1.22 12.99
C LYS A 49 9.62 2.43 13.46
N TYR A 50 9.34 3.35 12.55
CA TYR A 50 8.47 4.49 12.77
C TYR A 50 7.19 4.31 11.97
N SER A 51 6.04 4.48 12.61
CA SER A 51 4.73 4.38 11.97
C SER A 51 4.02 5.71 12.07
N PHE A 52 3.53 6.23 10.94
CA PHE A 52 2.87 7.53 10.88
C PHE A 52 1.91 7.59 9.69
N TYR A 53 0.97 8.53 9.75
CA TYR A 53 0.04 8.78 8.65
C TYR A 53 0.61 9.82 7.67
N VAL A 54 0.46 9.55 6.36
CA VAL A 54 0.72 10.50 5.28
C VAL A 54 -0.58 10.69 4.50
N GLY A 55 -1.23 11.83 4.71
CA GLY A 55 -2.60 12.01 4.22
C GLY A 55 -3.54 11.00 4.88
N HIS A 56 -4.05 10.05 4.09
CA HIS A 56 -4.90 8.95 4.55
C HIS A 56 -4.19 7.58 4.57
N GLU A 57 -2.97 7.50 4.06
CA GLU A 57 -2.18 6.27 4.10
C GLU A 57 -1.51 6.10 5.46
N PHE A 58 -1.47 4.85 5.94
CA PHE A 58 -0.67 4.48 7.10
C PHE A 58 0.65 3.90 6.62
N CYS A 59 1.75 4.58 6.94
CA CYS A 59 3.06 4.27 6.42
C CYS A 59 4.01 3.83 7.54
N GLU A 60 4.99 3.03 7.16
CA GLU A 60 6.07 2.59 8.02
C GLU A 60 7.43 2.95 7.40
N MET A 61 8.29 3.58 8.20
CA MET A 61 9.70 3.76 7.91
C MET A 61 10.50 2.78 8.76
N LYS A 62 11.26 1.89 8.12
CA LYS A 62 12.10 0.90 8.79
C LYS A 62 13.56 1.23 8.56
N LEU A 63 14.30 1.28 9.65
CA LEU A 63 15.75 1.36 9.68
C LEU A 63 16.24 0.01 10.15
N GLN A 64 17.05 -0.66 9.34
CA GLN A 64 17.67 -1.94 9.68
C GLN A 64 19.17 -1.78 9.70
N GLU A 65 19.78 -2.19 10.81
CA GLU A 65 21.22 -2.26 10.93
C GLU A 65 21.70 -3.66 10.54
N ASP A 66 22.70 -3.73 9.66
CA ASP A 66 23.36 -4.95 9.22
C ASP A 66 24.86 -4.68 9.06
N ASN A 67 25.69 -5.33 9.89
CA ASN A 67 27.16 -5.21 9.88
C ASN A 67 27.68 -3.76 9.82
N ASP A 68 27.29 -2.91 10.79
CA ASP A 68 27.62 -1.47 10.87
C ASP A 68 27.10 -0.61 9.70
N GLN A 69 26.27 -1.17 8.82
CA GLN A 69 25.57 -0.43 7.77
C GLN A 69 24.08 -0.35 8.05
N PHE A 70 23.48 0.80 7.71
CA PHE A 70 22.05 1.01 7.84
C PHE A 70 21.36 0.92 6.48
N SER A 71 20.32 0.10 6.40
CA SER A 71 19.34 0.06 5.32
C SER A 71 18.06 0.80 5.72
N TYR A 72 17.45 1.47 4.76
CA TYR A 72 16.25 2.30 4.97
C TYR A 72 15.17 1.86 4.00
N SER A 73 13.98 1.58 4.51
CA SER A 73 12.84 1.24 3.68
C SER A 73 11.59 1.98 4.14
N PHE A 74 10.81 2.44 3.16
CA PHE A 74 9.54 3.11 3.35
C PHE A 74 8.44 2.28 2.68
N ILE A 75 7.40 1.93 3.42
CA ILE A 75 6.32 1.05 2.95
C ILE A 75 4.97 1.65 3.36
N SER A 76 4.01 1.68 2.42
CA SER A 76 2.61 1.90 2.76
C SER A 76 2.00 0.59 3.25
N ASN A 77 1.52 0.56 4.48
CA ASN A 77 1.02 -0.66 5.11
C ASN A 77 -0.50 -0.78 4.89
N HIS A 78 -0.87 -1.70 4.00
CA HIS A 78 -2.25 -1.98 3.64
C HIS A 78 -2.89 -3.11 4.47
N ASP A 79 -2.10 -3.80 5.29
CA ASP A 79 -2.55 -4.97 6.05
C ASP A 79 -3.25 -4.55 7.36
N VAL A 80 -2.76 -3.46 7.97
CA VAL A 80 -3.33 -2.88 9.19
C VAL A 80 -4.75 -2.39 8.92
N ASP A 81 -5.65 -2.65 9.86
CA ASP A 81 -7.06 -2.25 9.78
C ASP A 81 -7.25 -0.75 10.05
N THR A 82 -6.83 0.06 9.09
CA THR A 82 -7.15 1.48 9.02
C THR A 82 -8.49 1.70 8.33
N PRO A 83 -9.20 2.81 8.58
CA PRO A 83 -10.46 3.10 7.90
C PRO A 83 -10.37 3.03 6.37
N LEU A 84 -9.24 3.49 5.80
CA LEU A 84 -9.00 3.43 4.36
C LEU A 84 -8.76 1.99 3.88
N ASN A 85 -7.95 1.21 4.58
CA ASN A 85 -7.69 -0.19 4.21
C ASN A 85 -8.94 -1.05 4.34
N LEU A 86 -9.78 -0.80 5.35
CA LEU A 86 -11.09 -1.45 5.50
C LEU A 86 -12.02 -1.12 4.33
N ALA A 87 -12.08 0.14 3.91
CA ALA A 87 -12.86 0.55 2.74
C ALA A 87 -12.39 -0.15 1.46
N ARG A 88 -11.06 -0.24 1.24
CA ARG A 88 -10.45 -0.97 0.11
C ARG A 88 -10.81 -2.46 0.13
N LYS A 89 -10.69 -3.14 1.28
CA LYS A 89 -11.07 -4.56 1.46
C LYS A 89 -12.56 -4.78 1.15
N GLN A 90 -13.43 -3.87 1.57
CA GLN A 90 -14.87 -3.96 1.27
C GLN A 90 -15.16 -3.78 -0.22
N GLN A 91 -14.49 -2.84 -0.87
CA GLN A 91 -14.66 -2.57 -2.29
C GLN A 91 -14.16 -3.74 -3.16
N SER A 92 -12.98 -4.30 -2.85
CA SER A 92 -12.45 -5.47 -3.57
C SER A 92 -13.37 -6.68 -3.44
N ARG A 93 -13.94 -6.91 -2.25
CA ARG A 93 -14.93 -7.97 -2.03
C ARG A 93 -16.18 -7.78 -2.90
N LYS A 94 -16.68 -6.55 -3.05
CA LYS A 94 -17.83 -6.27 -3.92
C LYS A 94 -17.51 -6.59 -5.38
N TYR A 95 -16.35 -6.18 -5.88
CA TYR A 95 -15.93 -6.49 -7.25
C TYR A 95 -15.74 -7.99 -7.47
N PHE A 96 -15.15 -8.69 -6.51
CA PHE A 96 -14.97 -10.14 -6.61
C PHE A 96 -16.31 -10.88 -6.69
N ILE A 97 -17.28 -10.51 -5.84
CA ILE A 97 -18.64 -11.05 -5.90
C ILE A 97 -19.29 -10.73 -7.24
N PHE A 98 -19.16 -9.50 -7.72
CA PHE A 98 -19.71 -9.09 -9.02
C PHE A 98 -19.11 -9.91 -10.18
N LEU A 99 -17.79 -10.14 -10.18
CA LEU A 99 -17.12 -10.95 -11.19
C LEU A 99 -17.61 -12.41 -11.17
N ILE A 100 -17.80 -13.00 -9.98
CA ILE A 100 -18.37 -14.35 -9.86
C ILE A 100 -19.78 -14.39 -10.44
N VAL A 101 -20.65 -13.44 -10.06
CA VAL A 101 -22.03 -13.38 -10.55
C VAL A 101 -22.07 -13.21 -12.06
N LEU A 102 -21.24 -12.32 -12.61
CA LEU A 102 -21.12 -12.10 -14.04
C LEU A 102 -20.64 -13.36 -14.78
N GLY A 103 -19.66 -14.06 -14.22
CA GLY A 103 -19.15 -15.32 -14.76
C GLY A 103 -20.21 -16.42 -14.80
N ILE A 104 -20.98 -16.58 -13.72
CA ILE A 104 -22.10 -17.53 -13.67
C ILE A 104 -23.18 -17.16 -14.70
N ALA A 105 -23.54 -15.87 -14.79
CA ALA A 105 -24.54 -15.39 -15.73
C ALA A 105 -24.11 -15.66 -17.20
N LEU A 106 -22.84 -15.40 -17.53
CA LEU A 106 -22.29 -15.71 -18.86
C LEU A 106 -22.31 -17.21 -19.16
N LEU A 107 -21.95 -18.05 -18.19
CA LEU A 107 -21.97 -19.50 -18.36
C LEU A 107 -23.39 -20.03 -18.63
N LEU A 108 -24.38 -19.56 -17.85
CA LEU A 108 -25.79 -19.90 -18.07
C LEU A 108 -26.30 -19.40 -19.43
N PHE A 109 -25.86 -18.22 -19.85
CA PHE A 109 -26.21 -17.67 -21.16
C PHE A 109 -25.68 -18.54 -22.30
N ILE A 110 -24.42 -18.97 -22.23
CA ILE A 110 -23.80 -19.87 -23.23
C ILE A 110 -24.51 -21.22 -23.27
N LEU A 111 -24.83 -21.82 -22.12
CA LEU A 111 -25.56 -23.09 -22.05
C LEU A 111 -26.98 -22.98 -22.63
N ARG A 112 -27.64 -21.85 -22.39
CA ARG A 112 -28.97 -21.59 -22.97
C ARG A 112 -28.90 -21.45 -24.49
N LEU A 113 -27.89 -20.74 -25.00
CA LEU A 113 -27.67 -20.60 -26.44
C LEU A 113 -27.35 -21.94 -27.09
N SER A 114 -26.49 -22.76 -26.49
CA SER A 114 -26.15 -24.07 -27.03
C SER A 114 -27.36 -25.00 -27.08
N TYR A 115 -28.18 -25.02 -26.03
CA TYR A 115 -29.43 -25.78 -26.01
C TYR A 115 -30.39 -25.33 -27.13
N TRP A 116 -30.55 -24.02 -27.33
CA TRP A 116 -31.41 -23.47 -28.36
C TRP A 116 -30.94 -23.84 -29.77
N MET A 117 -29.63 -23.81 -30.03
CA MET A 117 -29.08 -24.25 -31.32
C MET A 117 -29.33 -25.74 -31.60
N ILE A 118 -29.16 -26.59 -30.59
CA ILE A 118 -29.45 -28.03 -30.72
C ILE A 118 -30.93 -28.25 -31.03
N ALA A 119 -31.83 -27.58 -30.29
CA ALA A 119 -33.27 -27.70 -30.50
C ALA A 119 -33.71 -27.30 -31.92
N ILE A 120 -33.10 -26.27 -32.52
CA ILE A 120 -33.37 -25.87 -33.91
C ILE A 120 -32.88 -26.91 -34.91
N SER A 121 -31.70 -27.51 -34.68
CA SER A 121 -31.13 -28.51 -35.61
C SER A 121 -31.90 -29.84 -35.68
N VAL A 122 -32.77 -30.11 -34.70
CA VAL A 122 -33.56 -31.34 -34.60
C VAL A 122 -34.98 -31.18 -35.20
N PHE A 123 -35.37 -29.96 -35.55
CA PHE A 123 -36.62 -29.62 -36.26
C PHE A 123 -36.37 -29.41 -37.75
#